data_AF-A0A0A2A5Y9-F1
#
_entry.id   AF-A0A0A2A5Y9-F1
#
_cell.length_a   1.000
_cell.length_b   1.000
_cell.length_c   1.000
_cell.angle_alpha   90.00
_cell.angle_beta   90.00
_cell.angle_gamma   90.00
#
_symmetry.space_group_name_H-M   'P 1'
#
loop_
_entity.id
_entity.type
_entity.pdbx_description
1 polymer ?
#
loop_
_entity_poly.entity_id
_entity_poly.type
_entity_poly.pdbx_seq_one_letter_code
_entity_poly.pdbx_strand_id
1 'polypeptide(L)' 'MNKERGIVCLYKGVKKDDPTSVILIEQGEEGKSIVMFEDPAVKPLIESAGHIYDSTVISSYF' A
#
# COMPACT_ATOMS: atom_id res chain seq x y z
N MET A 1 -5.87 -0.23 8.79
CA MET A 1 -5.72 -1.60 8.27
C MET A 1 -4.34 -2.18 8.55
N ASN A 2 -3.23 -1.43 8.42
CA ASN A 2 -1.88 -1.98 8.63
C ASN A 2 -1.16 -1.58 9.95
N LYS A 3 -1.81 -0.80 10.82
CA LYS A 3 -1.21 -0.32 12.08
C LYS A 3 -0.78 -1.46 13.01
N GLU A 4 -1.54 -2.54 13.06
CA GLU A 4 -1.21 -3.75 13.86
C GLU A 4 0.00 -4.51 13.31
N ARG A 5 0.35 -4.29 12.03
CA ARG A 5 1.54 -4.85 11.36
C ARG A 5 2.76 -3.95 11.50
N GLY A 6 2.67 -2.86 12.27
CA GLY A 6 3.75 -1.88 12.40
C GLY A 6 3.98 -1.04 11.14
N ILE A 7 3.00 -0.97 10.24
CA ILE A 7 3.02 -0.16 9.04
C ILE A 7 2.12 1.06 9.28
N VAL A 8 2.67 2.25 9.03
CA VAL A 8 2.01 3.54 9.26
C VAL A 8 1.65 4.15 7.92
N CYS A 9 0.40 4.57 7.76
CA CYS A 9 -0.03 5.35 6.61
C CYS A 9 0.46 6.79 6.76
N LEU A 10 1.31 7.24 5.84
CA LEU A 10 1.82 8.61 5.78
C LEU A 10 0.92 9.52 4.94
N TYR A 11 0.37 8.97 3.85
CA TYR A 11 -0.46 9.74 2.92
C TYR A 11 -1.50 8.85 2.24
N LYS A 12 -2.70 9.39 2.06
CA LYS A 12 -3.75 8.82 1.22
C LYS A 12 -4.46 9.95 0.47
N GLY A 13 -4.50 9.87 -0.85
CA GLY A 13 -5.19 10.88 -1.64
C GLY A 13 -5.29 10.53 -3.12
N VAL A 14 -6.13 11.27 -3.83
CA VAL A 14 -6.32 11.12 -5.28
C VAL A 14 -5.05 11.61 -6.01
N LYS A 15 -4.61 10.88 -7.04
CA LYS A 15 -3.47 11.26 -7.87
C LYS A 15 -3.83 12.54 -8.63
N LYS A 16 -2.97 13.56 -8.51
CA LYS A 16 -3.26 14.90 -9.03
C LYS A 16 -3.55 14.91 -10.53
N ASP A 17 -2.76 14.17 -11.31
CA ASP A 17 -2.83 14.16 -12.77
C ASP A 17 -3.76 13.06 -13.31
N ASP A 18 -4.30 12.21 -12.44
CA ASP A 18 -5.23 11.15 -12.79
C ASP A 18 -6.23 10.91 -11.64
N PRO A 19 -7.41 11.53 -11.68
CA PRO A 19 -8.39 11.44 -10.61
C PRO A 19 -9.04 10.06 -10.48
N THR A 20 -8.79 9.14 -11.42
CA THR A 20 -9.24 7.75 -11.34
C THR A 20 -8.33 6.88 -10.46
N SER A 21 -7.16 7.41 -10.10
CA SER A 21 -6.14 6.74 -9.31
C SER A 21 -6.02 7.31 -7.90
N VAL A 22 -5.71 6.46 -6.93
CA VAL A 22 -5.41 6.84 -5.55
C VAL A 22 -3.95 6.49 -5.25
N ILE A 23 -3.25 7.40 -4.57
CA ILE A 23 -1.91 7.18 -4.04
C ILE A 23 -2.03 6.90 -2.54
N LEU A 24 -1.42 5.80 -2.11
CA LEU A 24 -1.22 5.45 -0.72
C LEU A 24 0.29 5.36 -0.47
N ILE A 25 0.79 6.10 0.53
CA ILE A 25 2.18 6.02 0.96
C ILE A 25 2.16 5.49 2.39
N GLU A 26 2.84 4.35 2.59
CA GLU A 26 2.98 3.71 3.88
C GLU A 26 4.45 3.52 4.21
N GLN A 27 4.76 3.53 5.50
CA GLN A 27 6.11 3.32 6.02
C GLN A 27 6.10 2.24 7.10
N GLY A 28 7.05 1.32 7.03
CA GLY A 28 7.27 0.28 8.01
C GLY A 28 8.67 -0.30 7.86
N GLU A 29 8.98 -1.30 8.69
CA GLU A 29 10.17 -2.13 8.50
C GLU A 29 10.12 -2.77 7.10
N GLU A 30 11.25 -2.83 6.40
CA GLU A 30 11.32 -3.29 5.01
C GLU A 30 10.71 -4.70 4.84
N GLY A 31 11.10 -5.65 5.69
CA GLY A 31 10.57 -7.01 5.66
C GLY A 31 9.05 -7.06 5.89
N LYS A 32 8.50 -6.22 6.77
CA LYS A 32 7.05 -6.17 7.02
C LYS A 32 6.30 -5.54 5.86
N SER A 33 6.90 -4.54 5.22
CA SER A 33 6.33 -3.84 4.07
C SER A 33 6.27 -4.76 2.86
N ILE A 34 7.31 -5.56 2.62
CA ILE A 34 7.32 -6.59 1.55
C ILE A 34 6.24 -7.65 1.82
N VAL A 35 6.21 -8.23 3.02
CA VAL A 35 5.26 -9.29 3.39
C VAL A 35 3.81 -8.83 3.28
N MET A 36 3.51 -7.54 3.51
CA MET A 36 2.15 -7.01 3.33
C MET A 36 1.61 -7.24 1.92
N PHE A 37 2.44 -7.05 0.88
CA PHE A 37 2.02 -7.22 -0.52
C PHE A 37 1.96 -8.69 -0.95
N GLU A 38 2.74 -9.54 -0.29
CA GLU A 38 2.73 -10.98 -0.52
C GLU A 38 1.63 -11.70 0.29
N ASP A 39 1.01 -11.02 1.25
CA ASP A 39 -0.01 -11.61 2.10
C ASP A 39 -1.29 -11.92 1.30
N PRO A 40 -1.65 -13.22 1.16
CA PRO A 40 -2.83 -13.64 0.41
C PRO A 40 -4.14 -13.17 1.01
N ALA A 41 -4.16 -12.71 2.27
CA ALA A 41 -5.33 -12.09 2.89
C ALA A 41 -5.49 -10.61 2.55
N VAL A 42 -4.42 -9.91 2.16
CA VAL A 42 -4.46 -8.45 1.89
C VAL A 42 -4.87 -8.17 0.44
N LYS A 43 -4.31 -8.91 -0.51
CA LYS A 43 -4.58 -8.70 -1.94
C LYS A 43 -6.09 -8.76 -2.30
N PRO A 44 -6.87 -9.75 -1.82
CA PRO A 44 -8.30 -9.82 -2.12
C PRO A 44 -9.13 -8.68 -1.50
N LEU A 45 -8.67 -8.08 -0.39
CA LEU A 45 -9.38 -6.95 0.23
C LEU A 45 -9.35 -5.70 -0.65
N ILE A 46 -8.30 -5.54 -1.45
CA ILE A 46 -8.13 -4.37 -2.31
C ILE A 46 -8.88 -4.57 -3.62
N GLU A 47 -8.78 -5.79 -4.18
CA GLU A 47 -9.56 -6.18 -5.35
C GLU A 47 -11.07 -6.14 -5.06
N SER A 48 -11.52 -6.60 -3.89
CA SER A 48 -12.95 -6.54 -3.51
C SER A 48 -13.48 -5.12 -3.28
N ALA A 49 -12.61 -4.15 -3.01
CA ALA A 49 -12.97 -2.73 -2.94
C ALA A 49 -13.11 -2.08 -4.34
N GLY A 50 -12.95 -2.86 -5.43
CA GLY A 50 -13.01 -2.36 -6.81
C GLY A 50 -11.74 -1.63 -7.23
N HIS A 51 -10.65 -1.77 -6.48
CA HIS A 51 -9.35 -1.16 -6.77
C HIS A 51 -8.36 -2.22 -7.21
N ILE A 52 -7.52 -1.88 -8.19
CA ILE A 52 -6.43 -2.73 -8.67
C ILE A 52 -5.12 -2.03 -8.31
N TYR A 53 -4.14 -2.79 -7.81
CA TYR A 53 -2.78 -2.29 -7.66
C TYR A 53 -2.15 -2.11 -9.05
N ASP A 54 -2.03 -0.86 -9.49
CA ASP A 54 -1.38 -0.53 -10.75
C ASP A 54 0.15 -0.63 -10.64
N SER A 55 0.72 -0.12 -9.55
CA SER A 55 2.16 -0.20 -9.27
C SER A 55 2.46 -0.20 -7.79
N THR A 56 3.60 -0.76 -7.40
CA THR A 56 4.13 -0.73 -6.03
C THR A 56 5.63 -0.50 -6.10
N VAL A 57 6.12 0.47 -5.34
CA VAL A 57 7.55 0.76 -5.20
C VAL A 57 7.90 0.65 -3.72
N ILE A 58 8.84 -0.23 -3.40
CA ILE A 58 9.41 -0.35 -2.06
C ILE A 58 10.83 0.21 -2.14
N SER A 59 11.11 1.24 -1.33
CA SER A 59 12.41 1.88 -1.25
C SER A 59 12.93 1.85 0.18
N SER A 60 14.16 1.39 0.38
CA SER A 60 14.91 1.49 1.62
C SER A 60 16.04 2.52 1.48
N TYR A 61 16.26 3.31 2.52
CA TYR A 61 17.40 4.23 2.62
C TYR A 61 18.38 3.64 3.64
N PHE A 62 19.61 3.37 3.19
CA PHE A 62 20.72 2.90 4.03
C PHE A 62 21.53 4.08 4.59
#